data_AF-A0A9Q1H8J3-F1
#
_entry.id   AF-A0A9Q1H8J3-F1
#
_cell.length_a   1.000
_cell.length_b   1.000
_cell.length_c   1.000
_cell.angle_alpha   90.00
_cell.angle_beta   90.00
_cell.angle_gamma   90.00
#
_symmetry.space_group_name_H-M   'P 1'
#
loop_
_entity.id
_entity.type
_entity.pdbx_description
1 polymer ?
#
loop_
_entity_poly.entity_id
_entity_poly.type
_entity_poly.pdbx_seq_one_letter_code
_entity_poly.pdbx_strand_id
1 'polypeptide(L)'
;MALVHDLSCECDKSELDLFTIPLTQTSIERGDWKEYRSLPSINAGGPIEFYVFGSGEEYIDLGQTQLYVRAKITKKDGSALEENAVGPINLFLHLLLTKRMWYSMKEKFSRQCQPALIVP
;
A
#
# COMPACT_ATOMS: atom_id res chain seq x y z
N MET A 1 10.36 -17.47 -24.04
CA MET A 1 10.48 -16.98 -22.65
C MET A 1 10.23 -18.16 -21.72
N ALA A 2 10.92 -18.24 -20.58
CA ALA A 2 10.76 -19.34 -19.62
C ALA A 2 9.80 -18.91 -18.51
N LEU A 3 8.85 -19.78 -18.20
CA LEU A 3 7.95 -19.62 -17.06
C LEU A 3 8.73 -19.88 -15.76
N VAL A 4 8.38 -19.17 -14.69
CA VAL A 4 9.03 -19.35 -13.38
C VAL A 4 8.69 -20.72 -12.77
N HIS A 5 7.55 -21.29 -13.15
CA HIS A 5 7.09 -22.60 -12.69
C HIS A 5 6.37 -23.33 -13.82
N ASP A 6 6.55 -24.65 -13.93
CA ASP A 6 6.00 -25.44 -15.05
C ASP A 6 4.47 -25.43 -15.13
N LEU A 7 3.80 -25.12 -14.01
CA LEU A 7 2.34 -24.99 -13.91
C LEU A 7 1.81 -23.55 -14.05
N SER A 8 2.68 -22.53 -14.12
CA SER A 8 2.20 -21.16 -14.28
C SER A 8 1.80 -20.91 -15.73
N CYS A 9 0.62 -20.34 -15.96
CA CYS A 9 0.28 -19.80 -17.27
C CYS A 9 0.94 -18.44 -17.49
N GLU A 10 1.03 -18.02 -18.75
CA GLU A 10 1.32 -16.64 -19.10
C GLU A 10 0.23 -15.72 -18.57
N CYS A 11 0.64 -14.57 -18.02
CA CYS A 11 -0.26 -13.59 -17.43
C CYS A 11 0.11 -12.22 -17.98
N ASP A 12 -0.85 -11.60 -18.66
CA ASP A 12 -0.74 -10.22 -19.11
C ASP A 12 -1.43 -9.28 -18.13
N LYS A 13 -0.89 -8.07 -18.01
CA LYS A 13 -1.56 -7.01 -17.27
C LYS A 13 -2.83 -6.60 -18.01
N SER A 14 -3.96 -6.61 -17.31
CA SER A 14 -5.26 -6.26 -17.89
C SER A 14 -5.30 -4.83 -18.44
N GLU A 15 -4.45 -3.90 -17.96
CA GLU A 15 -4.37 -2.55 -18.51
C GLU A 15 -3.65 -2.46 -19.87
N LEU A 16 -2.87 -3.49 -20.23
CA LEU A 16 -2.10 -3.55 -21.48
C LEU A 16 -2.80 -4.37 -22.57
N ASP A 17 -3.71 -5.26 -22.19
CA ASP A 17 -4.51 -6.03 -23.14
C ASP A 17 -5.80 -5.30 -23.51
N LEU A 18 -5.71 -4.51 -24.59
CA LEU A 18 -6.78 -3.62 -25.06
C LEU A 18 -7.84 -4.32 -25.92
N PHE A 19 -7.59 -5.55 -26.38
CA PHE A 19 -8.38 -6.18 -27.43
C PHE A 19 -9.11 -7.43 -26.95
N THR A 20 -8.61 -8.10 -25.91
CA THR A 20 -9.27 -9.27 -25.35
C THR A 20 -10.37 -8.86 -24.38
N ILE A 21 -11.44 -9.65 -24.32
CA ILE A 21 -12.46 -9.49 -23.29
C ILE A 21 -11.85 -9.95 -21.95
N PRO A 22 -11.75 -9.09 -20.93
CA PRO A 22 -11.14 -9.46 -19.67
C PRO A 22 -11.97 -10.51 -18.95
N LEU A 23 -11.30 -11.44 -18.27
CA LEU A 23 -11.97 -12.39 -17.38
C LEU A 23 -12.62 -11.63 -16.21
N THR A 24 -13.77 -12.13 -15.76
CA THR A 24 -14.42 -11.57 -14.57
C THR A 24 -13.68 -12.03 -13.32
N GLN A 25 -13.17 -11.07 -12.54
CA GLN A 25 -12.58 -11.35 -11.23
C GLN A 25 -13.68 -11.73 -10.24
N THR A 26 -13.69 -12.99 -9.78
CA THR A 26 -14.65 -13.51 -8.79
C THR A 26 -14.04 -13.80 -7.43
N SER A 27 -12.71 -13.75 -7.29
CA SER A 27 -12.02 -14.05 -6.03
C SER A 27 -12.03 -12.89 -5.03
N ILE A 28 -12.16 -11.65 -5.52
CA ILE A 28 -12.25 -10.46 -4.67
C ILE A 28 -13.73 -10.11 -4.53
N GLU A 29 -14.31 -10.41 -3.37
CA GLU A 29 -15.73 -10.15 -3.11
C GLU A 29 -15.99 -8.70 -2.71
N ARG A 30 -15.09 -8.11 -1.93
CA ARG A 30 -15.21 -6.76 -1.39
C ARG A 30 -13.86 -6.16 -1.03
N GLY A 31 -13.73 -4.85 -1.21
CA GLY A 31 -12.62 -4.05 -0.69
C GLY A 31 -13.15 -2.95 0.22
N ASP A 32 -12.49 -2.73 1.36
CA ASP A 32 -12.82 -1.67 2.31
C ASP A 32 -11.54 -0.94 2.74
N TRP A 33 -11.66 0.35 3.06
CA TRP A 33 -10.55 1.14 3.62
C TRP A 33 -10.51 1.01 5.14
N LYS A 34 -9.36 0.59 5.68
CA LYS A 34 -9.12 0.55 7.12
C LYS A 34 -8.11 1.62 7.53
N GLU A 35 -8.48 2.42 8.52
CA GLU A 35 -7.60 3.44 9.09
C GLU A 35 -6.79 2.86 10.24
N TYR A 36 -5.45 2.95 10.14
CA TYR A 36 -4.53 2.60 11.21
C TYR A 36 -3.86 3.86 11.75
N ARG A 37 -3.93 4.06 13.07
CA ARG A 37 -3.24 5.16 13.76
C ARG A 37 -1.80 4.76 14.07
N SER A 38 -0.90 5.74 14.07
CA SER A 38 0.48 5.54 14.49
C SER A 38 0.56 5.17 15.98
N LEU A 39 1.54 4.35 16.34
CA LEU A 39 1.85 4.08 17.74
C LEU A 39 2.36 5.36 18.44
N PRO A 40 2.04 5.58 19.73
CA PRO A 40 2.28 6.84 20.42
C PRO A 40 3.76 7.16 20.72
N SER A 41 4.71 6.27 20.41
CA SER A 41 6.14 6.49 20.68
C SER A 41 6.83 7.30 19.58
N ILE A 42 6.47 8.58 19.43
CA ILE A 42 7.26 9.52 18.62
C ILE A 42 8.46 9.96 19.46
N ASN A 43 9.48 9.12 19.52
CA ASN A 43 10.79 9.54 19.99
C ASN A 43 11.39 10.48 18.93
N ALA A 44 12.11 11.53 19.35
CA ALA A 44 12.64 12.63 18.51
C ALA A 44 13.71 12.22 17.45
N GLY A 45 13.70 10.97 17.00
CA GLY A 45 14.54 10.42 15.93
C GLY A 45 14.21 8.97 15.56
N GLY A 46 13.13 8.38 16.11
CA GLY A 46 12.70 7.01 15.84
C GLY A 46 11.78 6.91 14.61
N PRO A 47 11.60 5.70 14.06
CA PRO A 47 10.64 5.47 12.98
C PRO A 47 9.20 5.70 13.47
N ILE A 48 8.32 6.11 12.54
CA ILE A 48 6.88 6.10 12.79
C ILE A 48 6.39 4.68 12.55
N GLU A 49 5.84 4.05 13.58
CA GLU A 49 5.40 2.66 13.52
C GLU A 49 3.88 2.60 13.46
N PHE A 50 3.38 1.73 12.57
CA PHE A 50 1.98 1.39 12.43
C PHE A 50 1.83 -0.09 12.73
N TYR A 51 0.82 -0.43 13.54
CA TYR A 51 0.49 -1.82 13.79
C TYR A 51 -0.74 -2.20 12.99
N VAL A 52 -0.52 -2.97 11.92
CA VAL A 52 -1.56 -3.46 11.02
C VAL A 52 -1.85 -4.91 11.38
N PHE A 53 -3.03 -5.15 11.94
CA PHE A 53 -3.47 -6.50 12.28
C PHE A 53 -3.85 -7.25 11.00
N GLY A 54 -3.24 -8.40 10.78
CA GLY A 54 -3.72 -9.34 9.78
C GLY A 54 -5.04 -9.96 10.26
N SER A 55 -6.06 -9.89 9.41
CA SER A 55 -7.24 -10.74 9.51
C SER A 55 -6.91 -12.08 8.84
N GLY A 56 -7.47 -13.19 9.34
CA GLY A 56 -7.33 -14.49 8.68
C GLY A 56 -8.17 -14.61 7.39
N GLU A 57 -9.06 -13.65 7.16
CA GLU A 57 -10.05 -13.66 6.08
C GLU A 57 -9.82 -12.53 5.06
N GLU A 58 -9.01 -11.54 5.40
CA GLU A 58 -8.78 -10.36 4.55
C GLU A 58 -7.32 -10.25 4.16
N TYR A 59 -7.10 -9.82 2.93
CA TYR A 59 -5.77 -9.48 2.42
C TYR A 59 -5.60 -7.97 2.34
N ILE A 60 -4.36 -7.51 2.52
CA ILE A 60 -4.01 -6.10 2.41
C ILE A 60 -3.47 -5.86 1.01
N ASP A 61 -4.09 -4.94 0.27
CA ASP A 61 -3.54 -4.45 -0.98
C ASP A 61 -2.47 -3.39 -0.70
N LEU A 62 -1.20 -3.78 -0.86
CA LEU A 62 -0.07 -2.89 -0.69
C LEU A 62 0.01 -1.80 -1.77
N GLY A 63 -0.48 -2.07 -2.98
CA GLY A 63 -0.50 -1.10 -4.07
C GLY A 63 -1.48 0.05 -3.83
N GLN A 64 -2.54 -0.21 -3.06
CA GLN A 64 -3.54 0.77 -2.65
C GLN A 64 -3.37 1.28 -1.22
N THR A 65 -2.27 0.96 -0.54
CA THR A 65 -2.00 1.51 0.81
C THR A 65 -1.53 2.96 0.73
N GLN A 66 -2.20 3.87 1.46
CA GLN A 66 -1.87 5.30 1.47
C GLN A 66 -1.51 5.79 2.87
N LEU A 67 -0.53 6.71 2.95
CA LEU A 67 -0.17 7.38 4.19
C LEU A 67 -0.89 8.73 4.28
N TYR A 68 -1.75 8.88 5.28
CA TYR A 68 -2.41 10.15 5.58
C TYR A 68 -1.58 10.98 6.57
N VAL A 69 -1.20 12.20 6.18
CA VAL A 69 -0.39 13.11 7.01
C VAL A 69 -1.09 14.45 7.15
N ARG A 70 -1.25 14.91 8.39
CA ARG A 70 -1.69 16.27 8.71
C ARG A 70 -0.52 17.06 9.27
N ALA A 71 -0.06 18.06 8.54
CA ALA A 71 1.05 18.93 8.94
C ALA A 71 0.60 20.39 9.10
N LYS A 72 1.27 21.14 9.99
CA LYS A 72 1.11 22.59 10.15
C LYS A 72 2.48 23.24 9.95
N ILE A 73 2.55 24.23 9.08
CA ILE A 73 3.75 25.03 8.87
C ILE A 73 3.66 26.26 9.78
N THR A 74 4.70 26.52 10.56
CA THR A 74 4.80 27.68 11.45
C THR A 74 6.10 28.45 11.18
N LYS A 75 6.12 29.74 11.53
CA LYS A 75 7.37 30.51 11.55
C LYS A 75 8.31 29.93 12.62
N LYS A 76 9.60 30.30 12.59
CA LYS A 76 10.59 29.89 13.60
C LYS A 76 10.12 30.22 15.03
N ASP A 77 9.39 31.32 15.16
CA ASP A 77 8.85 31.82 16.44
C ASP A 77 7.51 31.16 16.84
N GLY A 78 7.06 30.14 16.10
CA GLY A 78 5.82 29.39 16.37
C GLY A 78 4.52 30.08 15.93
N SER A 79 4.61 31.34 15.48
CA SER A 79 3.47 32.09 14.96
C SER A 79 2.95 31.51 13.63
N ALA A 80 1.68 31.79 13.35
CA ALA A 80 1.05 31.38 12.11
C ALA A 80 1.73 32.02 10.90
N LEU A 81 1.79 31.28 9.79
CA LEU A 81 2.13 31.86 8.50
C LEU A 81 0.97 32.76 8.03
N GLU A 82 1.29 33.82 7.29
CA GLU A 82 0.28 34.60 6.56
C GLU A 82 -0.42 33.70 5.54
N GLU A 83 -1.69 33.98 5.28
CA GLU A 83 -2.49 33.21 4.32
C GLU A 83 -1.85 33.29 2.92
N ASN A 84 -1.67 32.12 2.26
CA ASN A 84 -1.08 31.96 0.92
C ASN A 84 0.43 32.22 0.77
N ALA A 85 1.21 32.33 1.86
CA ALA A 85 2.65 32.58 1.73
C ALA A 85 3.45 31.37 1.22
N VAL A 86 3.09 30.14 1.62
CA VAL A 86 3.87 28.93 1.31
C VAL A 86 2.93 27.72 1.21
N GLY A 87 3.22 26.81 0.27
CA GLY A 87 2.48 25.56 0.09
C GLY A 87 3.41 24.37 -0.16
N PRO A 88 2.90 23.14 -0.04
CA PRO A 88 3.67 21.94 -0.40
C PRO A 88 3.95 21.91 -1.91
N ILE A 89 5.15 21.48 -2.28
CA ILE A 89 5.50 21.17 -3.67
C ILE A 89 4.99 19.78 -4.06
N ASN A 90 4.93 19.49 -5.37
CA ASN A 90 4.59 18.15 -5.83
C ASN A 90 5.49 17.10 -5.17
N LEU A 91 4.91 15.95 -4.78
CA LEU A 91 5.60 14.87 -4.07
C LEU A 91 6.20 15.28 -2.70
N PHE A 92 5.57 16.24 -2.00
CA PHE A 92 5.99 16.70 -0.66
C PHE A 92 6.30 15.56 0.33
N LEU A 93 5.44 14.54 0.41
CA LEU A 93 5.66 13.39 1.30
C LEU A 93 6.84 12.52 0.87
N HIS A 94 7.07 12.39 -0.44
CA HIS A 94 8.19 11.61 -0.97
C HIS A 94 9.53 12.21 -0.53
N LEU A 95 9.63 13.55 -0.51
CA LEU A 95 10.84 14.27 -0.08
C LEU A 95 11.04 14.22 1.44
N LEU A 96 9.95 14.23 2.22
CA LEU A 96 10.04 14.12 3.67
C LEU A 96 10.49 12.73 4.14
N LEU A 97 10.06 11.68 3.44
CA LEU A 97 10.19 10.28 3.89
C LEU A 97 11.37 9.52 3.24
N THR A 98 12.11 10.14 2.30
CA THR A 98 13.16 9.46 1.53
C THR A 98 14.38 9.03 2.34
N LYS A 99 14.55 9.51 3.58
CA LYS A 99 15.78 9.27 4.36
C LYS A 99 15.73 8.07 5.31
N ARG A 100 14.56 7.57 5.70
CA ARG A 100 14.43 6.51 6.74
C ARG A 100 13.09 5.76 6.70
N MET A 101 12.74 5.15 5.56
CA MET A 101 11.55 4.28 5.51
C MET A 101 11.99 2.83 5.27
N TRP A 102 12.05 2.05 6.36
CA TRP A 102 12.22 0.60 6.31
C TRP A 102 10.85 -0.03 6.52
N TYR A 103 10.33 -0.73 5.53
CA TYR A 103 9.16 -1.60 5.70
C TYR A 103 9.65 -3.00 6.04
N SER A 104 9.32 -3.49 7.23
CA SER A 104 9.59 -4.88 7.64
C SER A 104 8.25 -5.56 7.90
N MET A 105 7.71 -6.19 6.85
CA MET A 105 6.53 -7.06 6.96
C MET A 105 6.99 -8.50 7.20
N LYS A 106 6.63 -9.09 8.34
CA LYS A 106 6.72 -10.54 8.56
C LYS A 106 5.47 -11.19 7.97
N GLU A 107 5.48 -11.50 6.68
CA GLU A 107 4.43 -12.32 6.07
C GLU A 107 4.66 -13.80 6.36
N LYS A 108 3.60 -14.50 6.78
CA LYS A 108 3.54 -15.96 6.83
C LYS A 108 2.83 -16.40 5.55
N PHE A 109 3.60 -16.87 4.57
CA PHE A 109 3.09 -17.27 3.27
C PHE A 109 2.25 -18.55 3.40
N SER A 110 0.92 -18.42 3.40
CA SER A 110 0.00 -19.56 3.23
C SER A 110 -0.22 -19.76 1.73
N ARG A 111 0.50 -20.72 1.13
CA ARG A 111 0.25 -21.14 -0.24
C ARG A 111 -1.03 -21.98 -0.26
N GLN A 112 -2.13 -21.42 -0.72
CA GLN A 112 -3.24 -22.24 -1.23
C GLN A 112 -3.05 -22.41 -2.73
N CYS A 113 -2.49 -23.56 -3.13
CA CYS A 113 -2.73 -24.10 -4.46
C CYS A 113 -4.23 -24.44 -4.53
N GLN A 114 -5.01 -23.69 -5.31
CA GLN A 114 -6.33 -24.17 -5.70
C GLN A 114 -6.14 -25.32 -6.70
N PRO A 115 -6.74 -26.50 -6.47
CA PRO A 115 -6.76 -27.55 -7.47
C PRO A 115 -7.65 -27.10 -8.63
N ALA A 116 -7.17 -27.30 -9.85
CA ALA A 116 -7.92 -27.09 -11.08
C ALA A 116 -9.30 -27.77 -10.97
N LEU A 117 -10.36 -26.98 -11.07
CA LEU A 117 -11.71 -27.47 -11.26
C LEU A 117 -11.78 -28.17 -12.62
N ILE A 118 -11.62 -29.49 -12.61
CA ILE A 118 -12.07 -30.36 -13.68
C ILE A 118 -13.58 -30.47 -13.50
N VAL A 119 -14.33 -29.75 -14.34
CA VAL A 119 -15.78 -29.95 -14.49
C VAL A 119 -15.98 -30.91 -15.68
N PRO A 120 -16.83 -31.95 -15.56
CA PRO A 120 -17.10 -32.93 -16.61
C PRO A 120 -17.83 -32.37 -17.83
#